data_AF-A0A935X9L1-F1
#
_entry.id   AF-A0A935X9L1-F1
#
_cell.length_a   1.000
_cell.length_b   1.000
_cell.length_c   1.000
_cell.angle_alpha   90.00
_cell.angle_beta   90.00
_cell.angle_gamma   90.00
#
_symmetry.space_group_name_H-M   'P 1'
#
loop_
_entity.id
_entity.type
_entity.pdbx_description
1 polymer ?
#
loop_
_entity_poly.entity_id
_entity_poly.type
_entity_poly.pdbx_seq_one_letter_code
_entity_poly.pdbx_strand_id
1 'polypeptide(L)'
;MPRPCLSPAPVVRRANHALHIAAAALLLFPAVARIGRAQAPPHPREALGHEVGADRQLADWGQIGAYFTRLAASPAVRVDTLGLTTAGLPLPRGCHLAP
;
A
#
# COMPACT_ATOMS: atom_id res chain seq x y z
N MET A 1 2.60 72.22 33.91
CA MET A 1 2.04 70.89 33.58
C MET A 1 3.13 70.04 32.95
N PRO A 2 3.57 68.94 33.58
CA PRO A 2 4.61 68.06 33.02
C PRO A 2 4.00 67.14 31.95
N ARG A 3 4.71 66.97 30.83
CA ARG A 3 4.35 65.98 29.80
C ARG A 3 4.84 64.59 30.25
N PRO A 4 3.98 63.56 30.31
CA PRO A 4 4.44 62.20 30.58
C PRO A 4 5.26 61.66 29.40
N CYS A 5 6.41 61.08 29.71
CA CYS A 5 7.28 60.39 28.78
C CYS A 5 6.53 59.19 28.17
N LEU A 6 6.40 59.15 26.85
CA LEU A 6 5.92 57.97 26.14
C LEU A 6 7.11 57.00 25.95
N SER A 7 7.11 55.90 26.71
CA SER A 7 8.06 54.80 26.51
C SER A 7 7.51 53.82 25.48
N PRO A 8 8.26 53.41 24.44
CA PRO A 8 7.83 52.31 23.60
C PRO A 8 8.10 50.97 24.29
N ALA A 9 7.06 50.15 24.45
CA ALA A 9 7.21 48.75 24.85
C ALA A 9 7.91 47.96 23.74
N PRO A 10 8.78 46.97 24.07
CA PRO A 10 9.32 46.07 23.06
C PRO A 10 8.23 45.08 22.63
N VAL A 11 7.82 45.17 21.37
CA VAL A 11 7.02 44.11 20.74
C VAL A 11 7.88 42.86 20.63
N VAL A 12 7.51 41.85 21.40
CA VAL A 12 8.16 40.53 21.48
C VAL A 12 8.18 39.86 20.10
N ARG A 13 9.38 39.43 19.67
CA ARG A 13 9.68 38.78 18.38
C ARG A 13 9.05 37.37 18.29
N ARG A 14 7.74 37.28 18.03
CA ARG A 14 7.05 36.01 17.70
C ARG A 14 7.21 35.65 16.21
N ALA A 15 8.44 35.46 15.75
CA ALA A 15 8.70 35.11 14.33
C ALA A 15 9.40 33.74 14.15
N ASN A 16 9.95 33.14 15.21
CA ASN A 16 10.80 31.96 15.06
C ASN A 16 10.01 30.63 15.02
N HIS A 17 8.84 30.51 15.66
CA HIS A 17 8.12 29.22 15.73
C HIS A 17 7.45 28.82 14.41
N ALA A 18 6.96 29.78 13.63
CA ALA A 18 6.34 29.52 12.34
C ALA A 18 7.32 28.90 11.34
N LEU A 19 8.59 29.30 11.40
CA LEU A 19 9.65 28.80 10.53
C LEU A 19 10.01 27.33 10.83
N HIS A 20 10.03 26.95 12.11
CA HIS A 20 10.32 25.57 12.53
C HIS A 20 9.18 24.59 12.18
N ILE A 21 7.92 25.02 12.27
CA ILE A 21 6.77 24.18 11.89
C ILE A 21 6.76 23.92 10.37
N ALA A 22 7.05 24.94 9.57
CA ALA A 22 7.15 24.81 8.11
C ALA A 22 8.29 23.88 7.68
N ALA A 23 9.45 23.96 8.34
CA ALA A 23 10.60 23.09 8.06
C ALA A 23 10.33 21.61 8.44
N ALA A 24 9.64 21.36 9.56
CA ALA A 24 9.26 20.02 9.98
C ALA A 24 8.21 19.39 9.04
N ALA A 25 7.24 20.18 8.57
CA ALA A 25 6.22 19.72 7.61
C ALA A 25 6.82 19.30 6.25
N LEU A 26 7.89 19.98 5.80
CA LEU A 26 8.56 19.67 4.54
C LEU A 26 9.36 18.35 4.60
N LEU A 27 9.91 17.99 5.78
CA LEU A 27 10.63 16.73 5.99
C LEU A 27 9.69 15.52 6.18
N LEU A 28 8.45 15.74 6.63
CA LEU A 28 7.43 14.68 6.81
C LEU A 28 6.64 14.35 5.54
N PHE A 29 6.67 15.23 4.52
CA PHE A 29 5.89 15.06 3.29
C PHE A 29 6.22 13.81 2.44
N PRO A 30 7.49 13.38 2.25
CA PRO A 30 7.77 12.21 1.42
C PRO A 30 7.43 10.87 2.10
N ALA A 31 7.29 10.83 3.43
CA ALA A 31 6.97 9.61 4.17
C ALA A 31 5.51 9.15 3.95
N VAL A 32 4.59 10.10 3.73
CA VAL A 32 3.16 9.79 3.52
C VAL A 32 2.89 9.18 2.14
N ALA A 33 3.72 9.50 1.13
CA ALA A 33 3.54 9.02 -0.24
C ALA A 33 3.79 7.51 -0.43
N ARG A 34 4.26 6.81 0.62
CA ARG A 34 4.50 5.35 0.61
C ARG A 34 3.34 4.52 1.16
N ILE A 35 2.37 5.13 1.85
CA ILE A 35 1.35 4.41 2.63
C ILE A 35 0.32 3.66 1.76
N GLY A 36 0.29 3.87 0.43
CA GLY A 36 -0.72 3.28 -0.46
C GLY A 36 -0.21 2.39 -1.60
N ARG A 37 1.09 2.06 -1.67
CA ARG A 37 1.60 1.17 -2.74
C ARG A 37 1.56 -0.28 -2.28
N ALA A 38 0.43 -0.95 -2.51
CA ALA A 38 0.39 -2.41 -2.45
C ALA A 38 1.42 -2.97 -3.44
N GLN A 39 2.23 -3.94 -3.01
CA GLN A 39 3.17 -4.60 -3.91
C GLN A 39 2.39 -5.28 -5.03
N ALA A 40 2.79 -5.05 -6.27
CA ALA A 40 2.15 -5.71 -7.41
C ALA A 40 2.26 -7.23 -7.23
N PRO A 41 1.18 -7.99 -7.47
CA PRO A 41 1.23 -9.44 -7.42
C PRO A 41 2.27 -9.96 -8.43
N PRO A 42 2.91 -11.11 -8.16
CA PRO A 42 3.93 -11.67 -9.05
C PRO A 42 3.34 -11.98 -10.43
N HIS A 43 4.15 -11.82 -11.48
CA HIS A 43 3.72 -12.19 -12.83
C HIS A 43 3.49 -13.72 -12.89
N PRO A 44 2.49 -14.22 -13.65
CA PRO A 44 2.21 -15.66 -13.76
C PRO A 44 3.46 -16.49 -14.07
N ARG A 45 4.30 -16.03 -15.00
CA ARG A 45 5.56 -16.69 -15.35
C ARG A 45 6.52 -16.82 -14.16
N GLU A 46 6.61 -15.81 -13.30
CA GLU A 46 7.47 -15.84 -12.11
C GLU A 46 6.89 -16.77 -11.04
N ALA A 47 5.56 -16.81 -10.93
CA ALA A 47 4.84 -17.63 -9.98
C ALA A 47 4.80 -19.12 -10.33
N LEU A 48 4.73 -19.44 -11.63
CA LEU A 48 4.54 -20.80 -12.15
C LEU A 48 5.82 -21.39 -12.76
N GLY A 49 6.82 -20.55 -13.08
CA GLY A 49 8.08 -20.96 -13.68
C GLY A 49 8.02 -21.20 -15.19
N HIS A 50 6.84 -21.09 -15.81
CA HIS A 50 6.63 -21.24 -17.24
C HIS A 50 5.57 -20.27 -17.76
N GLU A 51 5.52 -20.07 -19.07
CA GLU A 51 4.48 -19.25 -19.68
C GLU A 51 3.11 -19.93 -19.56
N VAL A 52 2.07 -19.14 -19.28
CA VAL A 52 0.69 -19.64 -19.29
C VAL A 52 0.33 -20.02 -20.72
N GLY A 53 -0.13 -21.25 -20.91
CA GLY A 53 -0.44 -21.79 -22.25
C GLY A 53 0.78 -22.30 -23.02
N ALA A 54 1.95 -22.41 -22.38
CA ALA A 54 3.10 -23.06 -23.00
C ALA A 54 2.81 -24.56 -23.27
N ASP A 55 3.34 -25.06 -24.40
CA ASP A 55 3.11 -26.43 -24.82
C ASP A 55 3.53 -27.44 -23.76
N ARG A 56 2.60 -28.34 -23.44
CA ARG A 56 2.79 -29.44 -22.47
C ARG A 56 3.23 -28.99 -21.07
N GLN A 57 2.95 -27.74 -20.71
CA GLN A 57 3.19 -27.20 -19.38
C GLN A 57 1.88 -26.73 -18.77
N LEU A 58 1.46 -27.42 -17.70
CA LEU A 58 0.27 -27.08 -16.94
C LEU A 58 0.64 -27.02 -15.46
N ALA A 59 0.21 -25.96 -14.80
CA ALA A 59 0.35 -25.86 -13.36
C ALA A 59 -0.47 -26.95 -12.67
N ASP A 60 0.10 -27.59 -11.66
CA ASP A 60 -0.66 -28.48 -10.79
C ASP A 60 -1.64 -27.69 -9.90
N TRP A 61 -2.54 -28.41 -9.25
CA TRP A 61 -3.58 -27.80 -8.41
C TRP A 61 -3.01 -26.93 -7.28
N GLY A 62 -1.95 -27.39 -6.62
CA GLY A 62 -1.28 -26.66 -5.56
C GLY A 62 -0.62 -25.38 -6.08
N GLN A 63 0.04 -25.47 -7.24
CA GLN A 63 0.66 -24.33 -7.90
C GLN A 63 -0.35 -23.24 -8.28
N ILE A 64 -1.42 -23.61 -8.98
CA ILE A 64 -2.41 -22.62 -9.44
C ILE A 64 -3.21 -22.04 -8.27
N GLY A 65 -3.56 -22.87 -7.27
CA GLY A 65 -4.22 -22.40 -6.05
C GLY A 65 -3.35 -21.41 -5.29
N ALA A 66 -2.07 -21.72 -5.07
CA ALA A 66 -1.13 -20.83 -4.41
C ALA A 66 -0.92 -19.52 -5.19
N TYR A 67 -0.91 -19.57 -6.52
CA TYR A 67 -0.85 -18.36 -7.34
C TYR A 67 -2.05 -17.46 -7.12
N PHE A 68 -3.29 -17.99 -7.14
CA PHE A 68 -4.48 -17.18 -6.87
C PHE A 68 -4.51 -16.61 -5.44
N THR A 69 -4.03 -17.37 -4.45
CA THR A 69 -3.86 -16.84 -3.08
C THR A 69 -2.90 -15.66 -3.04
N ARG A 70 -1.78 -15.70 -3.77
CA ARG A 70 -0.88 -14.55 -3.90
C ARG A 70 -1.52 -13.39 -4.67
N LEU A 71 -2.29 -13.70 -5.71
CA LEU A 71 -2.97 -12.71 -6.54
C LEU A 71 -4.03 -11.91 -5.76
N ALA A 72 -4.61 -12.49 -4.70
CA ALA A 72 -5.55 -11.82 -3.81
C ALA A 72 -4.96 -10.63 -3.03
N ALA A 73 -3.63 -10.43 -3.07
CA ALA A 73 -3.00 -9.20 -2.59
C ALA A 73 -3.34 -7.98 -3.47
N SER A 74 -3.79 -8.22 -4.70
CA SER A 74 -4.29 -7.17 -5.57
C SER A 74 -5.65 -6.67 -5.10
N PRO A 75 -5.87 -5.35 -5.01
CA PRO A 75 -7.18 -4.79 -4.68
C PRO A 75 -8.24 -5.16 -5.73
N ALA A 76 -7.84 -5.59 -6.92
CA ALA A 76 -8.75 -5.93 -8.01
C ALA A 76 -9.29 -7.37 -7.94
N VAL A 77 -8.76 -8.26 -7.10
CA VAL A 77 -9.08 -9.70 -7.15
C VAL A 77 -9.54 -10.21 -5.79
N ARG A 78 -10.69 -10.88 -5.76
CA ARG A 78 -11.16 -11.63 -4.59
C ARG A 78 -11.25 -13.12 -4.90
N VAL A 79 -10.70 -13.94 -3.99
CA VAL A 79 -10.67 -15.41 -4.09
C VAL A 79 -11.52 -16.01 -2.98
N ASP A 80 -12.62 -16.67 -3.37
CA ASP A 80 -13.47 -17.38 -2.43
C ASP A 80 -13.11 -18.87 -2.41
N THR A 81 -13.10 -19.50 -1.23
CA THR A 81 -12.82 -20.94 -1.08
C THR A 81 -14.11 -21.70 -0.75
N LEU A 82 -14.39 -22.77 -1.51
CA LEU A 82 -15.57 -23.63 -1.33
C LEU A 82 -15.38 -24.70 -0.23
N GLY A 83 -14.13 -24.99 0.12
CA GLY A 83 -13.78 -26.07 1.03
C GLY A 83 -12.44 -26.67 0.62
N LEU A 84 -12.27 -27.97 0.90
CA LEU A 84 -11.10 -28.74 0.50
C LEU A 84 -11.43 -29.69 -0.65
N THR A 85 -10.43 -29.97 -1.48
CA THR A 85 -10.47 -31.06 -2.46
C THR A 85 -10.34 -32.40 -1.76
N THR A 86 -10.55 -33.49 -2.50
CA THR A 86 -10.33 -34.86 -2.01
C THR A 86 -8.88 -35.10 -1.54
N ALA A 87 -7.92 -34.36 -2.10
CA ALA A 87 -6.51 -34.39 -1.70
C ALA A 87 -6.19 -33.46 -0.52
N GLY A 88 -7.19 -32.84 0.12
CA GLY A 88 -7.00 -31.94 1.27
C GLY A 88 -6.44 -30.56 0.91
N LEU A 89 -6.42 -30.18 -0.36
CA LEU A 89 -5.98 -28.85 -0.80
C LEU A 89 -7.16 -27.88 -0.86
N PRO A 90 -6.98 -26.56 -0.65
CA PRO A 90 -8.06 -25.59 -0.82
C PRO A 90 -8.71 -25.70 -2.22
N LEU A 91 -10.03 -25.56 -2.27
CA LEU A 91 -10.82 -25.51 -3.50
C LEU A 91 -11.32 -24.08 -3.76
N PRO A 92 -10.64 -23.28 -4.59
CA PRO A 92 -11.13 -21.96 -4.96
C PRO A 92 -12.42 -22.07 -5.79
N ARG A 93 -13.46 -21.31 -5.41
CA ARG A 93 -14.71 -21.17 -6.17
C ARG A 93 -14.47 -20.51 -7.52
N GLY A 94 -13.57 -19.54 -7.52
CA GLY A 94 -13.32 -18.64 -8.62
C GLY A 94 -12.69 -17.35 -8.11
N CYS A 95 -12.24 -16.55 -9.07
CA CYS A 95 -11.76 -15.20 -8.84
C CYS A 95 -12.73 -14.23 -9.53
N HIS A 96 -13.17 -13.19 -8.84
CA HIS A 96 -13.95 -12.12 -9.44
C HIS A 96 -13.28 -10.77 -9.19
N LEU A 97 -13.58 -9.80 -10.05
CA LEU A 97 -13.12 -8.44 -9.80
C LEU A 97 -13.78 -7.90 -8.53
N ALA A 98 -12.97 -7.29 -7.68
CA ALA A 98 -13.50 -6.51 -6.58
C ALA A 98 -14.34 -5.34 -7.13
N PRO A 99 -15.43 -4.95 -6.44
CA PRO A 99 -16.29 -3.83 -6.84
C PRO A 99 -15.54 -2.49 -6.82
#